data_AF-A0AAU7W125-F1
#
_entry.id   AF-A0AAU7W125-F1
#
_cell.length_a   1.000
_cell.length_b   1.000
_cell.length_c   1.000
_cell.angle_alpha   90.00
_cell.angle_beta   90.00
_cell.angle_gamma   90.00
#
_symmetry.space_group_name_H-M   'P 1'
#
loop_
_entity.id
_entity.type
_entity.pdbx_description
1 polymer ?
#
loop_
_entity_poly.entity_id
_entity_poly.type
_entity_poly.pdbx_seq_one_letter_code
_entity_poly.pdbx_strand_id
1 'polypeptide(L)'
;MTGLSALFPNGPRSDAPGRAQLDDHHTVRRLREMIGEPRDTRGPVRPLADTDALMRRVEAAAKNAAPIAVGTADASRPATRTRRRWDPLATSVGALAVVAAVAAAAVGGVQMATASPAASSLVSLEADEATLQNAHQALTATRNRIVSDIETQTAAAALLRSALVSTSTAPDPASDGDVIPVTDPTALATALAAVDAYAAGLAAITVPKVPAEYRRGDIDEESLEDVGSAIDGAQEKLVALDGVTTEMRSIRTQLDALRPPADAAVAAYAATFAGSAEAAKSGFPDADDALQARLAEAAARVGASGLWGAAGVTALEGYRDAFVAVAADQAQVDAEQEQSSRQTTRRTDTQESAPPSDTTTPTDPPVTETPPDTETPPEGEGTP
;
A
#
# COMPACT_ATOMS: atom_id res chain seq x y z
N MET A 1 -19.58 -68.93 -17.00
CA MET A 1 -19.81 -67.48 -16.79
C MET A 1 -20.99 -67.33 -15.86
N THR A 2 -20.74 -67.05 -14.58
CA THR A 2 -21.74 -66.91 -13.52
C THR A 2 -21.80 -65.43 -13.12
N GLY A 3 -22.98 -64.81 -13.28
CA GLY A 3 -23.19 -63.39 -13.01
C GLY A 3 -23.26 -63.07 -11.51
N LEU A 4 -22.85 -61.85 -11.15
CA LEU A 4 -22.84 -61.28 -9.80
C LEU A 4 -24.19 -61.34 -9.04
N SER A 5 -25.29 -61.65 -9.73
CA SER A 5 -26.62 -61.85 -9.14
C SER A 5 -26.77 -63.12 -8.29
N ALA A 6 -25.83 -64.08 -8.38
CA ALA A 6 -25.84 -65.28 -7.56
C ALA A 6 -25.26 -65.08 -6.14
N LEU A 7 -24.54 -63.99 -5.89
CA LEU A 7 -23.86 -63.73 -4.61
C LEU A 7 -24.73 -63.03 -3.56
N PHE A 8 -25.92 -62.53 -3.93
CA PHE A 8 -26.80 -61.79 -3.01
C PHE A 8 -28.28 -62.16 -3.18
N PRO A 9 -28.71 -63.39 -2.82
CA PRO A 9 -30.10 -63.82 -2.96
C PRO A 9 -31.09 -63.04 -2.08
N ASN A 10 -30.62 -62.29 -1.07
CA ASN A 10 -31.44 -61.56 -0.09
C ASN A 10 -31.25 -60.03 -0.10
N GLY A 11 -30.71 -59.46 -1.19
CA GLY A 11 -30.65 -58.01 -1.36
C GLY A 11 -32.06 -57.40 -1.52
N PRO A 12 -32.34 -56.22 -0.94
CA PRO A 12 -33.65 -55.60 -1.02
C PRO A 12 -33.97 -55.26 -2.48
N ARG A 13 -34.94 -55.99 -3.05
CA ARG A 13 -35.48 -55.70 -4.38
C ARG A 13 -36.12 -54.31 -4.36
N SER A 14 -35.67 -53.43 -5.24
CA SER A 14 -36.18 -52.06 -5.42
C SER A 14 -37.55 -52.00 -6.08
N ASP A 15 -38.14 -53.13 -6.46
CA ASP A 15 -39.40 -53.17 -7.22
C ASP A 15 -40.50 -53.91 -6.44
N ALA A 16 -41.13 -53.22 -5.50
CA ALA A 16 -42.43 -53.61 -4.94
C ALA A 16 -43.17 -52.37 -4.42
N PRO A 17 -44.33 -52.00 -5.00
CA PRO A 17 -45.15 -50.90 -4.48
C PRO A 17 -45.94 -51.42 -3.27
N GLY A 18 -45.51 -51.01 -2.08
CA GLY A 18 -46.19 -51.34 -0.84
C GLY A 18 -45.22 -51.65 0.29
N ARG A 19 -44.66 -50.60 0.91
CA ARG A 19 -43.98 -50.73 2.20
C ARG A 19 -44.59 -49.78 3.20
N ALA A 20 -45.10 -50.37 4.27
CA ALA A 20 -45.47 -49.70 5.50
C ALA A 20 -44.32 -48.83 5.99
N GLN A 21 -44.63 -47.59 6.36
CA GLN A 21 -43.74 -46.73 7.14
C GLN A 21 -43.34 -47.48 8.41
N LEU A 22 -42.09 -47.94 8.45
CA LEU A 22 -41.47 -48.34 9.70
C LEU A 22 -41.25 -47.05 10.48
N ASP A 23 -41.91 -46.99 11.63
CA ASP A 23 -42.00 -45.82 12.50
C ASP A 23 -40.60 -45.49 13.06
N ASP A 24 -39.91 -44.55 12.41
CA ASP A 24 -38.53 -44.12 12.69
C ASP A 24 -38.33 -43.63 14.15
N HIS A 25 -39.42 -43.35 14.86
CA HIS A 25 -39.39 -42.90 16.24
C HIS A 25 -38.88 -43.97 17.23
N HIS A 26 -39.11 -45.26 16.96
CA HIS A 26 -38.64 -46.32 17.86
C HIS A 26 -37.13 -46.59 17.74
N THR A 27 -36.59 -46.50 16.54
CA THR A 27 -35.15 -46.64 16.26
C THR A 27 -34.36 -45.46 16.82
N VAL A 28 -34.87 -44.23 16.66
CA VAL A 28 -34.24 -43.01 17.19
C VAL A 28 -34.21 -43.01 18.72
N ARG A 29 -35.28 -43.46 19.39
CA ARG A 29 -35.33 -43.52 20.86
C ARG A 29 -34.32 -44.53 21.43
N ARG A 30 -34.19 -45.70 20.80
CA ARG A 30 -33.26 -46.75 21.24
C ARG A 30 -31.79 -46.36 21.04
N LEU A 31 -31.49 -45.62 19.97
CA LEU A 31 -30.17 -45.03 19.74
C LEU A 31 -29.81 -43.95 20.77
N ARG A 32 -30.80 -43.15 21.20
CA ARG A 32 -30.63 -42.10 22.23
C ARG A 32 -30.34 -42.68 23.62
N GLU A 33 -30.95 -43.82 23.94
CA GLU A 33 -30.72 -44.55 25.20
C GLU A 33 -29.34 -45.25 25.23
N MET A 34 -28.82 -45.70 24.07
CA MET A 34 -27.52 -46.40 24.00
C MET A 34 -26.30 -45.49 23.86
N ILE A 35 -26.43 -44.34 23.19
CA ILE A 35 -25.28 -43.50 22.79
C ILE A 35 -25.25 -42.17 23.59
N GLY A 36 -26.30 -41.89 24.36
CA GLY A 36 -26.50 -40.62 25.05
C GLY A 36 -27.11 -39.56 24.12
N GLU A 37 -27.57 -38.46 24.70
CA GLU A 37 -28.18 -37.37 23.93
C GLU A 37 -27.19 -36.79 22.91
N PRO A 38 -27.58 -36.67 21.63
CA PRO A 38 -26.74 -36.00 20.65
C PRO A 38 -26.51 -34.56 21.10
N ARG A 39 -25.25 -34.15 21.19
CA ARG A 39 -24.90 -32.75 21.44
C ARG A 39 -25.50 -31.90 20.33
N ASP A 40 -26.47 -31.05 20.66
CA ASP A 40 -26.99 -30.05 19.75
C ASP A 40 -25.84 -29.12 19.33
N THR A 41 -25.34 -29.29 18.11
CA THR A 41 -24.32 -28.44 17.50
C THR A 41 -24.91 -27.14 16.92
N ARG A 42 -26.19 -26.85 17.17
CA ARG A 42 -26.79 -25.55 16.87
C ARG A 42 -26.57 -24.59 18.02
N GLY A 43 -25.31 -24.19 18.17
CA GLY A 43 -24.99 -22.95 18.87
C GLY A 43 -25.59 -21.75 18.11
N PRO A 44 -25.87 -20.62 18.80
CA PRO A 44 -26.43 -19.44 18.16
C PRO A 44 -25.50 -18.93 17.06
N VAL A 45 -26.04 -18.73 15.86
CA VAL A 45 -25.34 -18.11 14.73
C VAL A 45 -24.93 -16.71 15.15
N ARG A 46 -23.63 -16.53 15.44
CA ARG A 46 -23.06 -15.20 15.69
C ARG A 46 -22.95 -14.44 14.37
N PRO A 47 -23.29 -13.14 14.33
CA PRO A 47 -23.24 -12.34 13.11
C PRO A 47 -21.79 -12.13 12.63
N LEU A 48 -21.62 -12.13 11.30
CA LEU A 48 -20.36 -11.92 10.55
C LEU A 48 -19.58 -10.63 10.90
N ALA A 49 -20.16 -9.74 11.71
CA ALA A 49 -19.55 -8.50 12.18
C ALA A 49 -18.29 -8.72 13.08
N ASP A 50 -18.15 -9.90 13.69
CA ASP A 50 -16.98 -10.21 14.52
C ASP A 50 -15.70 -10.47 13.69
N THR A 51 -15.81 -10.82 12.41
CA THR A 51 -14.66 -11.10 11.54
C THR A 51 -13.90 -9.82 11.17
N ASP A 52 -14.61 -8.73 10.88
CA ASP A 52 -14.01 -7.42 10.61
C ASP A 52 -13.45 -6.76 11.86
N ALA A 53 -14.07 -7.02 13.01
CA ALA A 53 -13.55 -6.59 14.30
C ALA A 53 -12.29 -7.38 14.69
N LEU A 54 -12.23 -8.67 14.35
CA LEU A 54 -11.04 -9.50 14.48
C LEU A 54 -9.92 -9.04 13.55
N MET A 55 -10.20 -8.78 12.26
CA MET A 55 -9.21 -8.26 11.32
C MET A 55 -8.67 -6.89 11.77
N ARG A 56 -9.53 -5.97 12.22
CA ARG A 56 -9.09 -4.69 12.79
C ARG A 56 -8.26 -4.85 14.06
N ARG A 57 -8.58 -5.82 14.92
CA ARG A 57 -7.78 -6.11 16.12
C ARG A 57 -6.44 -6.75 15.79
N VAL A 58 -6.38 -7.62 14.79
CA VAL A 58 -5.14 -8.22 14.29
C VAL A 58 -4.26 -7.16 13.63
N GLU A 59 -4.85 -6.26 12.84
CA GLU A 59 -4.13 -5.15 12.22
C GLU A 59 -3.62 -4.13 13.26
N ALA A 60 -4.43 -3.84 14.29
CA ALA A 60 -4.01 -3.01 15.42
C ALA A 60 -2.95 -3.69 16.31
N ALA A 61 -2.97 -5.03 16.44
CA ALA A 61 -1.95 -5.79 17.16
C ALA A 61 -0.63 -5.84 16.38
N ALA A 62 -0.68 -5.99 15.05
CA ALA A 62 0.48 -5.92 14.18
C ALA A 62 1.16 -4.53 14.23
N LYS A 63 0.36 -3.46 14.31
CA LYS A 63 0.87 -2.08 14.45
C LYS A 63 1.46 -1.76 15.84
N ASN A 64 1.17 -2.55 16.87
CA ASN A 64 1.55 -2.27 18.26
C ASN A 64 2.54 -3.29 18.87
N ALA A 65 3.08 -4.21 18.07
CA ALA A 65 4.09 -5.17 18.52
C ALA A 65 5.46 -4.49 18.64
N ALA A 66 5.72 -3.86 19.79
CA ALA A 66 7.05 -3.33 20.13
C ALA A 66 7.97 -4.44 20.68
N PRO A 67 9.28 -4.42 20.37
CA PRO A 67 10.23 -5.45 20.80
C PRO A 67 10.51 -5.39 22.31
N ILE A 68 10.70 -6.56 22.91
CA ILE A 68 11.17 -6.71 24.29
C ILE A 68 12.68 -6.42 24.30
N ALA A 69 13.05 -5.23 24.75
CA ALA A 69 14.44 -4.89 25.03
C ALA A 69 14.90 -5.59 26.32
N VAL A 70 15.89 -6.47 26.21
CA VAL A 70 16.70 -6.92 27.35
C VAL A 70 17.92 -6.00 27.41
N GLY A 71 18.00 -5.17 28.45
CA GLY A 71 19.08 -4.21 28.63
C GLY A 71 19.06 -3.54 30.00
N THR A 72 20.23 -3.46 30.60
CA THR A 72 20.59 -3.19 31.99
C THR A 72 20.29 -1.79 32.53
N ALA A 73 20.32 -1.69 33.87
CA ALA A 73 19.98 -0.55 34.71
C ALA A 73 20.65 0.79 34.35
N ASP A 74 19.87 1.87 34.37
CA ASP A 74 20.05 2.93 35.38
C ASP A 74 18.76 3.74 35.54
N ALA A 75 18.31 3.92 36.79
CA ALA A 75 16.98 4.38 37.12
C ALA A 75 17.02 5.72 37.86
N SER A 76 16.78 6.82 37.14
CA SER A 76 16.30 8.08 37.73
C SER A 76 14.83 8.31 37.38
N ARG A 77 13.98 8.03 38.39
CA ARG A 77 12.55 8.33 38.59
C ARG A 77 11.51 7.71 37.61
N PRO A 78 10.63 6.81 38.10
CA PRO A 78 9.53 6.28 37.31
C PRO A 78 8.34 7.24 37.25
N ALA A 79 7.90 7.58 36.04
CA ALA A 79 6.56 8.10 35.80
C ALA A 79 5.54 6.96 35.98
N THR A 80 4.49 7.22 36.75
CA THR A 80 3.42 6.27 37.09
C THR A 80 2.71 5.75 35.84
N ARG A 81 3.05 4.52 35.42
CA ARG A 81 2.37 3.80 34.34
C ARG A 81 1.04 3.20 34.84
N THR A 82 -0.02 3.50 34.12
CA THR A 82 -1.34 2.87 34.22
C THR A 82 -1.25 1.37 33.96
N ARG A 83 -1.94 0.58 34.80
CA ARG A 83 -1.89 -0.89 34.79
C ARG A 83 -2.44 -1.46 33.48
N ARG A 84 -1.55 -1.99 32.64
CA ARG A 84 -1.91 -2.86 31.51
C ARG A 84 -2.45 -4.18 32.07
N ARG A 85 -3.70 -4.51 31.75
CA ARG A 85 -4.30 -5.80 32.11
C ARG A 85 -3.57 -6.90 31.35
N TRP A 86 -3.00 -7.84 32.10
CA TRP A 86 -2.54 -9.12 31.58
C TRP A 86 -3.71 -9.84 30.90
N ASP A 87 -3.51 -10.24 29.65
CA ASP A 87 -4.45 -11.09 28.92
C ASP A 87 -3.90 -12.53 28.95
N PRO A 88 -4.44 -13.41 29.81
CA PRO A 88 -3.95 -14.77 30.00
C PRO A 88 -4.29 -15.73 28.84
N LEU A 89 -4.96 -15.26 27.79
CA LEU A 89 -5.39 -16.08 26.65
C LEU A 89 -4.33 -16.20 25.53
N ALA A 90 -3.40 -15.25 25.39
CA ALA A 90 -2.33 -15.35 24.40
C ALA A 90 -1.21 -16.32 24.85
N THR A 91 -0.98 -16.42 26.15
CA THR A 91 -0.03 -17.36 26.76
C THR A 91 -0.58 -18.79 26.83
N SER A 92 -1.91 -18.97 26.79
CA SER A 92 -2.53 -20.30 26.90
C SER A 92 -2.49 -21.10 25.59
N VAL A 93 -2.50 -20.45 24.42
CA VAL A 93 -2.42 -21.14 23.12
C VAL A 93 -1.00 -21.69 22.85
N GLY A 94 0.04 -20.95 23.24
CA GLY A 94 1.42 -21.44 23.21
C GLY A 94 1.69 -22.55 24.23
N ALA A 95 1.10 -22.47 25.42
CA ALA A 95 1.25 -23.50 26.45
C ALA A 95 0.47 -24.79 26.15
N LEU A 96 -0.70 -24.73 25.50
CA LEU A 96 -1.48 -25.91 25.12
C LEU A 96 -0.80 -26.74 24.03
N ALA A 97 -0.09 -26.11 23.09
CA ALA A 97 0.71 -26.83 22.09
C ALA A 97 1.87 -27.60 22.72
N VAL A 98 2.55 -27.01 23.71
CA VAL A 98 3.66 -27.66 24.44
C VAL A 98 3.16 -28.76 25.38
N VAL A 99 2.02 -28.56 26.06
CA VAL A 99 1.43 -29.60 26.93
C VAL A 99 0.85 -30.77 26.13
N ALA A 100 0.31 -30.54 24.93
CA ALA A 100 -0.12 -31.62 24.04
C ALA A 100 1.07 -32.45 23.50
N ALA A 101 2.20 -31.80 23.17
CA ALA A 101 3.42 -32.49 22.77
C ALA A 101 4.04 -33.31 23.91
N VAL A 102 4.03 -32.79 25.14
CA VAL A 102 4.55 -33.49 26.34
C VAL A 102 3.62 -34.63 26.79
N ALA A 103 2.30 -34.47 26.64
CA ALA A 103 1.33 -35.52 26.97
C ALA A 103 1.37 -36.70 25.97
N ALA A 104 1.63 -36.44 24.69
CA ALA A 104 1.84 -37.49 23.69
C ALA A 104 3.12 -38.31 23.94
N ALA A 105 4.18 -37.66 24.45
CA ALA A 105 5.43 -38.35 24.83
C ALA A 105 5.29 -39.28 26.04
N ALA A 106 4.35 -39.02 26.95
CA ALA A 106 4.21 -39.79 28.20
C ALA A 106 3.42 -41.12 28.06
N VAL A 107 2.60 -41.30 27.02
CA VAL A 107 1.75 -42.50 26.86
C VAL A 107 2.47 -43.64 26.10
N GLY A 108 3.58 -43.37 25.41
CA GLY A 108 4.39 -44.39 24.71
C GLY A 108 5.36 -45.20 25.58
N GLY A 109 5.55 -44.82 26.85
CA GLY A 109 6.67 -45.30 27.68
C GLY A 109 6.60 -46.75 28.18
N VAL A 110 5.48 -47.46 28.06
CA VAL A 110 5.28 -48.75 28.76
C VAL A 110 5.27 -49.98 27.83
N GLN A 111 5.28 -49.83 26.50
CA GLN A 111 5.51 -50.94 25.56
C GLN A 111 6.91 -50.94 24.91
N MET A 112 7.75 -49.96 25.24
CA MET A 112 9.12 -49.76 24.72
C MET A 112 10.20 -50.68 25.35
N ALA A 113 9.83 -51.82 25.95
CA ALA A 113 10.82 -52.74 26.54
C ALA A 113 11.43 -53.72 25.51
N THR A 114 10.95 -53.71 24.26
CA THR A 114 11.46 -54.55 23.15
C THR A 114 11.70 -53.77 21.86
N ALA A 115 11.59 -52.44 21.87
CA ALA A 115 11.85 -51.61 20.70
C ALA A 115 13.35 -51.37 20.56
N SER A 116 13.90 -51.58 19.37
CA SER A 116 15.32 -51.30 19.09
C SER A 116 15.59 -49.79 19.28
N PRO A 117 16.78 -49.38 19.77
CA PRO A 117 17.14 -47.97 19.85
C PRO A 117 17.09 -47.24 18.50
N ALA A 118 17.19 -47.98 17.39
CA ALA A 118 17.03 -47.45 16.03
C ALA A 118 15.58 -46.98 15.79
N ALA A 119 14.59 -47.77 16.21
CA ALA A 119 13.18 -47.41 16.07
C ALA A 119 12.81 -46.13 16.83
N SER A 120 13.35 -45.92 18.04
CA SER A 120 13.13 -44.66 18.77
C SER A 120 13.83 -43.46 18.11
N SER A 121 15.00 -43.67 17.50
CA SER A 121 15.75 -42.60 16.84
C SER A 121 15.09 -42.19 15.52
N LEU A 122 14.49 -43.14 14.79
CA LEU A 122 13.67 -42.87 13.60
C LEU A 122 12.46 -41.99 13.92
N VAL A 123 11.75 -42.25 15.02
CA VAL A 123 10.61 -41.40 15.42
C VAL A 123 11.07 -39.96 15.70
N SER A 124 12.25 -39.78 16.30
CA SER A 124 12.83 -38.44 16.49
C SER A 124 13.19 -37.79 15.16
N LEU A 125 13.79 -38.54 14.24
CA LEU A 125 14.15 -38.06 12.90
C LEU A 125 12.90 -37.63 12.11
N GLU A 126 11.82 -38.41 12.13
CA GLU A 126 10.56 -38.06 11.49
C GLU A 126 9.94 -36.77 12.07
N ALA A 127 10.06 -36.57 13.38
CA ALA A 127 9.61 -35.34 14.04
C ALA A 127 10.44 -34.12 13.60
N ASP A 128 11.76 -34.28 13.47
CA ASP A 128 12.66 -33.24 12.98
C ASP A 128 12.41 -32.94 11.49
N GLU A 129 12.12 -33.96 10.67
CA GLU A 129 11.74 -33.82 9.27
C GLU A 129 10.43 -33.05 9.09
N ALA A 130 9.41 -33.37 9.88
CA ALA A 130 8.15 -32.63 9.88
C ALA A 130 8.37 -31.16 10.30
N THR A 131 9.25 -30.93 11.27
CA THR A 131 9.64 -29.57 11.71
C THR A 131 10.36 -28.81 10.58
N LEU A 132 11.29 -29.46 9.88
CA LEU A 132 12.00 -28.89 8.73
C LEU A 132 11.05 -28.50 7.60
N GLN A 133 10.08 -29.35 7.26
CA GLN A 133 9.09 -29.06 6.23
C GLN A 133 8.23 -27.84 6.60
N ASN A 134 7.72 -27.79 7.84
CA ASN A 134 6.94 -26.66 8.33
C ASN A 134 7.75 -25.36 8.35
N ALA A 135 8.99 -25.41 8.84
CA ALA A 135 9.89 -24.27 8.88
C ALA A 135 10.22 -23.76 7.46
N HIS A 136 10.47 -24.67 6.52
CA HIS A 136 10.74 -24.32 5.12
C HIS A 136 9.53 -23.64 4.44
N GLN A 137 8.31 -24.16 4.65
CA GLN A 137 7.09 -23.55 4.13
C GLN A 137 6.85 -22.15 4.72
N ALA A 138 7.01 -22.00 6.04
CA ALA A 138 6.87 -20.71 6.73
C ALA A 138 7.89 -19.69 6.23
N LEU A 139 9.15 -20.09 6.03
CA LEU A 139 10.21 -19.23 5.52
C LEU A 139 9.94 -18.82 4.06
N THR A 140 9.47 -19.74 3.24
CA THR A 140 9.09 -19.46 1.84
C THR A 140 7.94 -18.47 1.75
N ALA A 141 6.89 -18.66 2.55
CA ALA A 141 5.77 -17.73 2.61
C ALA A 141 6.20 -16.33 3.08
N THR A 142 7.05 -16.27 4.11
CA THR A 142 7.61 -15.01 4.64
C THR A 142 8.43 -14.29 3.58
N ARG A 143 9.31 -15.02 2.88
CA ARG A 143 10.11 -14.48 1.77
C ARG A 143 9.23 -13.88 0.69
N ASN A 144 8.25 -14.63 0.21
CA ASN A 144 7.37 -14.18 -0.87
C ASN A 144 6.59 -12.92 -0.47
N ARG A 145 6.16 -12.84 0.79
CA ARG A 145 5.52 -11.65 1.33
C ARG A 145 6.47 -10.44 1.36
N ILE A 146 7.71 -10.61 1.82
CA ILE A 146 8.70 -9.53 1.84
C ILE A 146 8.98 -9.02 0.41
N VAL A 147 9.16 -9.93 -0.54
CA VAL A 147 9.38 -9.57 -1.96
C VAL A 147 8.18 -8.79 -2.51
N SER A 148 6.97 -9.31 -2.30
CA SER A 148 5.73 -8.65 -2.73
C SER A 148 5.51 -7.28 -2.08
N ASP A 149 5.84 -7.14 -0.79
CA ASP A 149 5.80 -5.87 -0.07
C ASP A 149 6.79 -4.85 -0.65
N ILE A 150 8.02 -5.27 -0.97
CA ILE A 150 9.05 -4.40 -1.58
C ILE A 150 8.60 -3.93 -2.98
N GLU A 151 8.08 -4.84 -3.81
CA GLU A 151 7.58 -4.50 -5.15
C GLU A 151 6.43 -3.48 -5.08
N THR A 152 5.45 -3.73 -4.21
CA THR A 152 4.29 -2.84 -4.00
C THR A 152 4.73 -1.46 -3.50
N GLN A 153 5.64 -1.42 -2.53
CA GLN A 153 6.15 -0.17 -1.97
C GLN A 153 6.99 0.62 -2.99
N THR A 154 7.77 -0.07 -3.81
CA THR A 154 8.55 0.54 -4.90
C THR A 154 7.64 1.19 -5.93
N ALA A 155 6.58 0.50 -6.36
CA ALA A 155 5.58 1.05 -7.27
C ALA A 155 4.87 2.27 -6.68
N ALA A 156 4.50 2.22 -5.40
CA ALA A 156 3.87 3.35 -4.71
C ALA A 156 4.82 4.57 -4.60
N ALA A 157 6.11 4.36 -4.34
CA ALA A 157 7.11 5.43 -4.31
C ALA A 157 7.30 6.08 -5.68
N ALA A 158 7.39 5.27 -6.74
CA ALA A 158 7.50 5.77 -8.12
C ALA A 158 6.28 6.60 -8.53
N LEU A 159 5.07 6.10 -8.22
CA LEU A 159 3.81 6.79 -8.48
C LEU A 159 3.73 8.12 -7.73
N LEU A 160 4.06 8.14 -6.43
CA LEU A 160 4.08 9.38 -5.65
C LEU A 160 5.11 10.36 -6.19
N ARG A 161 6.33 9.91 -6.49
CA ARG A 161 7.38 10.76 -7.08
C ARG A 161 6.90 11.41 -8.37
N SER A 162 6.30 10.64 -9.27
CA SER A 162 5.75 11.16 -10.53
C SER A 162 4.69 12.23 -10.29
N ALA A 163 3.77 11.99 -9.36
CA ALA A 163 2.71 12.93 -9.03
C ALA A 163 3.24 14.22 -8.41
N LEU A 164 4.22 14.15 -7.51
CA LEU A 164 4.87 15.31 -6.92
C LEU A 164 5.52 16.20 -8.00
N VAL A 165 6.21 15.59 -8.96
CA VAL A 165 6.84 16.34 -10.07
C VAL A 165 5.79 16.92 -11.01
N SER A 166 4.81 16.12 -11.46
CA SER A 166 3.83 16.56 -12.46
C SER A 166 2.88 17.65 -11.96
N THR A 167 2.68 17.75 -10.65
CA THR A 167 1.79 18.74 -10.01
C THR A 167 2.50 19.95 -9.41
N SER A 168 3.84 19.97 -9.47
CA SER A 168 4.65 21.06 -8.89
C SER A 168 4.57 22.37 -9.64
N THR A 169 4.29 22.32 -10.94
CA THR A 169 4.25 23.50 -11.82
C THR A 169 3.04 23.47 -12.74
N ALA A 170 2.62 24.66 -13.16
CA ALA A 170 1.59 24.86 -14.17
C ALA A 170 2.09 25.82 -15.24
N PRO A 171 1.60 25.72 -16.49
CA PRO A 171 1.81 26.76 -17.49
C PRO A 171 1.28 28.11 -16.99
N ASP A 172 2.02 29.18 -17.25
CA ASP A 172 1.57 30.54 -16.99
C ASP A 172 0.55 30.99 -18.06
N PRO A 173 -0.71 31.29 -17.69
CA PRO A 173 -1.69 31.77 -18.67
C PRO A 173 -1.41 33.19 -19.19
N ALA A 174 -0.58 33.98 -18.49
CA ALA A 174 -0.23 35.34 -18.90
C ALA A 174 0.99 35.41 -19.83
N SER A 175 1.76 34.31 -19.95
CA SER A 175 3.04 34.28 -20.64
C SER A 175 3.16 33.06 -21.56
N ASP A 176 3.60 33.26 -22.81
CA ASP A 176 3.81 32.15 -23.75
C ASP A 176 5.03 31.31 -23.36
N GLY A 177 4.80 30.19 -22.69
CA GLY A 177 5.80 29.14 -22.44
C GLY A 177 6.48 29.16 -21.07
N ASP A 178 6.16 30.13 -20.21
CA ASP A 178 6.65 30.15 -18.83
C ASP A 178 5.80 29.25 -17.91
N VAL A 179 6.36 28.90 -16.75
CA VAL A 179 5.70 28.06 -15.75
C VAL A 179 5.67 28.75 -14.38
N ILE A 180 4.55 28.58 -13.68
CA ILE A 180 4.33 29.10 -12.34
C ILE A 180 4.48 27.95 -11.33
N PRO A 181 5.20 28.15 -10.21
CA PRO A 181 5.20 27.18 -9.11
C PRO A 181 3.80 27.09 -8.49
N VAL A 182 3.28 25.87 -8.40
CA VAL A 182 1.97 25.57 -7.80
C VAL A 182 2.08 25.27 -6.31
N THR A 183 3.26 24.78 -5.88
CA THR A 183 3.54 24.35 -4.51
C THR A 183 4.83 24.99 -3.98
N ASP A 184 5.07 24.90 -2.67
CA ASP A 184 6.31 25.36 -2.06
C ASP A 184 7.52 24.54 -2.57
N PRO A 185 8.47 25.14 -3.30
CA PRO A 185 9.59 24.43 -3.89
C PRO A 185 10.55 23.84 -2.85
N THR A 186 10.67 24.45 -1.67
CA THR A 186 11.57 23.97 -0.61
C THR A 186 10.98 22.73 0.06
N ALA A 187 9.67 22.76 0.35
CA ALA A 187 8.96 21.61 0.88
C ALA A 187 8.91 20.46 -0.14
N LEU A 188 8.67 20.77 -1.41
CA LEU A 188 8.70 19.79 -2.50
C LEU A 188 10.05 19.09 -2.62
N ALA A 189 11.15 19.84 -2.64
CA ALA A 189 12.50 19.28 -2.73
C ALA A 189 12.79 18.34 -1.55
N THR A 190 12.36 18.70 -0.35
CA THR A 190 12.50 17.87 0.86
C THR A 190 11.68 16.57 0.75
N ALA A 191 10.44 16.64 0.26
CA ALA A 191 9.61 15.46 0.05
C ALA A 191 10.18 14.53 -1.04
N LEU A 192 10.63 15.09 -2.16
CA LEU A 192 11.26 14.32 -3.25
C LEU A 192 12.53 13.60 -2.78
N ALA A 193 13.40 14.29 -2.03
CA ALA A 193 14.60 13.70 -1.47
C ALA A 193 14.28 12.54 -0.49
N ALA A 194 13.23 12.69 0.32
CA ALA A 194 12.79 11.63 1.23
C ALA A 194 12.18 10.42 0.49
N VAL A 195 11.39 10.65 -0.56
CA VAL A 195 10.86 9.59 -1.42
C VAL A 195 11.99 8.86 -2.16
N ASP A 196 13.00 9.59 -2.64
CA ASP A 196 14.19 9.00 -3.27
C ASP A 196 15.02 8.16 -2.29
N ALA A 197 15.25 8.68 -1.08
CA ALA A 197 15.95 7.94 -0.03
C ALA A 197 15.20 6.66 0.35
N TYR A 198 13.86 6.72 0.40
CA TYR A 198 13.02 5.56 0.64
C TYR A 198 13.11 4.53 -0.50
N ALA A 199 13.01 4.96 -1.76
CA ALA A 199 13.14 4.09 -2.93
C ALA A 199 14.53 3.44 -3.01
N ALA A 200 15.59 4.22 -2.74
CA ALA A 200 16.96 3.71 -2.67
C ALA A 200 17.13 2.71 -1.51
N GLY A 201 16.52 2.98 -0.35
CA GLY A 201 16.50 2.06 0.79
C GLY A 201 15.82 0.73 0.45
N LEU A 202 14.68 0.76 -0.24
CA LEU A 202 14.01 -0.45 -0.72
C LEU A 202 14.89 -1.24 -1.70
N ALA A 203 15.53 -0.56 -2.65
CA ALA A 203 16.42 -1.17 -3.63
C ALA A 203 17.70 -1.79 -2.99
N ALA A 204 18.12 -1.28 -1.84
CA ALA A 204 19.27 -1.81 -1.10
C ALA A 204 18.95 -3.11 -0.32
N ILE A 205 17.66 -3.43 -0.09
CA ILE A 205 17.27 -4.65 0.62
C ILE A 205 17.52 -5.87 -0.27
N THR A 206 18.46 -6.72 0.16
CA THR A 206 18.71 -8.01 -0.47
C THR A 206 17.99 -9.10 0.30
N VAL A 207 16.99 -9.74 -0.33
CA VAL A 207 16.24 -10.85 0.28
C VAL A 207 17.00 -12.17 0.06
N PRO A 208 17.44 -12.87 1.13
CA PRO A 208 18.21 -14.09 0.98
C PRO A 208 17.38 -15.20 0.32
N LYS A 209 18.08 -16.12 -0.33
CA LYS A 209 17.45 -17.32 -0.90
C LYS A 209 17.10 -18.29 0.22
N VAL A 210 15.93 -18.91 0.13
CA VAL A 210 15.55 -19.99 1.05
C VAL A 210 16.50 -21.18 0.79
N PRO A 211 17.08 -21.80 1.84
CA PRO A 211 17.84 -23.03 1.67
C PRO A 211 17.00 -24.10 1.00
N ALA A 212 17.61 -24.97 0.19
CA ALA A 212 16.89 -26.07 -0.47
C ALA A 212 16.08 -26.90 0.54
N GLU A 213 14.92 -27.40 0.14
CA GLU A 213 14.11 -28.30 0.96
C GLU A 213 14.93 -29.49 1.46
N TYR A 214 14.74 -29.89 2.73
CA TYR A 214 15.38 -31.09 3.26
C TYR A 214 14.74 -32.34 2.64
N ARG A 215 15.58 -33.27 2.19
CA ARG A 215 15.15 -34.61 1.79
C ARG A 215 16.10 -35.61 2.43
N ARG A 216 15.54 -36.56 3.17
CA ARG A 216 16.29 -37.69 3.69
C ARG A 216 16.91 -38.45 2.51
N GLY A 217 18.20 -38.78 2.63
CA GLY A 217 18.86 -39.69 1.69
C GLY A 217 18.40 -41.13 1.91
N ASP A 218 18.86 -42.05 1.07
CA ASP A 218 18.64 -43.47 1.33
C ASP A 218 19.48 -43.87 2.57
N ILE A 219 18.82 -44.32 3.63
CA ILE A 219 19.45 -44.78 4.89
C ILE A 219 18.98 -46.18 5.25
N ASP A 220 19.84 -46.97 5.91
CA ASP A 220 19.40 -48.20 6.55
C ASP A 220 18.73 -47.87 7.90
N GLU A 221 17.41 -48.01 7.96
CA GLU A 221 16.58 -47.71 9.13
C GLU A 221 16.86 -48.66 10.32
N GLU A 222 17.50 -49.81 10.09
CA GLU A 222 17.94 -50.71 11.15
C GLU A 222 19.35 -50.37 11.68
N SER A 223 20.11 -49.56 10.93
CA SER A 223 21.44 -49.07 11.29
C SER A 223 21.36 -47.82 12.17
N LEU A 224 21.82 -47.95 13.42
CA LEU A 224 21.93 -46.80 14.33
C LEU A 224 22.88 -45.72 13.84
N GLU A 225 23.93 -46.11 13.11
CA GLU A 225 24.92 -45.18 12.57
C GLU A 225 24.30 -44.33 11.45
N ASP A 226 23.55 -44.96 10.54
CA ASP A 226 22.89 -44.27 9.42
C ASP A 226 21.78 -43.34 9.92
N VAL A 227 20.95 -43.80 10.87
CA VAL A 227 19.91 -42.98 11.50
C VAL A 227 20.53 -41.81 12.28
N GLY A 228 21.63 -42.05 13.00
CA GLY A 228 22.38 -40.99 13.69
C GLY A 228 22.91 -39.93 12.72
N SER A 229 23.53 -40.35 11.61
CA SER A 229 24.00 -39.43 10.57
C SER A 229 22.87 -38.63 9.92
N ALA A 230 21.68 -39.22 9.75
CA ALA A 230 20.52 -38.52 9.22
C ALA A 230 19.99 -37.45 10.19
N ILE A 231 20.00 -37.74 11.50
CA ILE A 231 19.65 -36.76 12.54
C ILE A 231 20.62 -35.58 12.52
N ASP A 232 21.94 -35.83 12.45
CA ASP A 232 22.93 -34.76 12.35
C ASP A 232 22.71 -33.87 11.12
N GLY A 233 22.40 -34.48 9.96
CA GLY A 233 22.06 -33.75 8.74
C GLY A 233 20.77 -32.92 8.84
N ALA A 234 19.74 -33.46 9.51
CA ALA A 234 18.51 -32.71 9.80
C ALA A 234 18.78 -31.53 10.74
N GLN A 235 19.59 -31.72 11.78
CA GLN A 235 19.98 -30.67 12.72
C GLN A 235 20.79 -29.55 12.07
N GLU A 236 21.77 -29.90 11.22
CA GLU A 236 22.51 -28.91 10.43
C GLU A 236 21.55 -28.06 9.58
N LYS A 237 20.54 -28.71 9.00
CA LYS A 237 19.55 -28.01 8.18
C LYS A 237 18.64 -27.08 9.00
N LEU A 238 18.26 -27.47 10.21
CA LEU A 238 17.51 -26.62 11.13
C LEU A 238 18.32 -25.37 11.49
N VAL A 239 19.61 -25.52 11.80
CA VAL A 239 20.52 -24.38 12.07
C VAL A 239 20.59 -23.43 10.87
N ALA A 240 20.69 -23.96 9.65
CA ALA A 240 20.67 -23.14 8.43
C ALA A 240 19.34 -22.38 8.24
N LEU A 241 18.19 -23.02 8.51
CA LEU A 241 16.88 -22.36 8.45
C LEU A 241 16.74 -21.25 9.51
N ASP A 242 17.25 -21.48 10.73
CA ASP A 242 17.23 -20.48 11.80
C ASP A 242 18.08 -19.25 11.47
N GLY A 243 19.23 -19.46 10.82
CA GLY A 243 20.07 -18.40 10.28
C GLY A 243 19.31 -17.50 9.32
N VAL A 244 18.67 -18.09 8.29
CA VAL A 244 17.90 -17.32 7.30
C VAL A 244 16.65 -16.69 7.91
N THR A 245 16.00 -17.36 8.87
CA THR A 245 14.86 -16.78 9.60
C THR A 245 15.27 -15.53 10.38
N THR A 246 16.45 -15.55 11.00
CA THR A 246 17.00 -14.39 11.71
C THR A 246 17.32 -13.25 10.75
N GLU A 247 17.90 -13.55 9.58
CA GLU A 247 18.14 -12.56 8.53
C GLU A 247 16.82 -11.95 8.01
N MET A 248 15.78 -12.75 7.76
CA MET A 248 14.46 -12.26 7.35
C MET A 248 13.82 -11.34 8.41
N ARG A 249 13.97 -11.64 9.70
CA ARG A 249 13.53 -10.76 10.79
C ARG A 249 14.28 -9.42 10.78
N SER A 250 15.57 -9.44 10.48
CA SER A 250 16.38 -8.22 10.32
C SER A 250 15.89 -7.39 9.14
N ILE A 251 15.66 -8.02 7.97
CA ILE A 251 15.13 -7.36 6.78
C ILE A 251 13.75 -6.75 7.05
N ARG A 252 12.87 -7.45 7.76
CA ARG A 252 11.57 -6.89 8.13
C ARG A 252 11.72 -5.63 8.99
N THR A 253 12.63 -5.68 9.97
CA THR A 253 12.94 -4.53 10.82
C THR A 253 13.47 -3.35 9.99
N GLN A 254 14.34 -3.62 9.00
CA GLN A 254 14.85 -2.59 8.09
C GLN A 254 13.72 -1.99 7.25
N LEU A 255 12.88 -2.82 6.62
CA LEU A 255 11.74 -2.39 5.83
C LEU A 255 10.79 -1.48 6.64
N ASP A 256 10.46 -1.88 7.88
CA ASP A 256 9.59 -1.12 8.76
C ASP A 256 10.23 0.21 9.22
N ALA A 257 11.57 0.30 9.27
CA ALA A 257 12.30 1.52 9.63
C ALA A 257 12.43 2.53 8.48
N LEU A 258 12.31 2.09 7.21
CA LEU A 258 12.49 2.96 6.04
C LEU A 258 11.32 3.94 5.83
N ARG A 259 10.10 3.53 6.17
CA ARG A 259 8.87 4.27 5.84
C ARG A 259 8.63 5.54 6.67
N PRO A 260 8.83 5.56 8.01
CA PRO A 260 8.46 6.72 8.84
C PRO A 260 9.13 8.05 8.46
N PRO A 261 10.43 8.10 8.10
CA PRO A 261 11.05 9.36 7.65
C PRO A 261 10.42 9.92 6.38
N ALA A 262 10.09 9.05 5.42
CA ALA A 262 9.43 9.45 4.18
C ALA A 262 8.00 9.92 4.43
N ASP A 263 7.24 9.22 5.29
CA ASP A 263 5.89 9.64 5.70
C ASP A 263 5.91 11.02 6.36
N ALA A 264 6.89 11.29 7.24
CA ALA A 264 7.00 12.59 7.91
C ALA A 264 7.27 13.73 6.92
N ALA A 265 8.19 13.54 5.95
CA ALA A 265 8.50 14.54 4.95
C ALA A 265 7.31 14.80 4.00
N VAL A 266 6.62 13.73 3.56
CA VAL A 266 5.44 13.82 2.70
C VAL A 266 4.27 14.48 3.43
N ALA A 267 4.07 14.20 4.72
CA ALA A 267 3.06 14.87 5.54
C ALA A 267 3.38 16.35 5.77
N ALA A 268 4.64 16.69 6.00
CA ALA A 268 5.07 18.08 6.12
C ALA A 268 4.84 18.86 4.81
N TYR A 269 5.10 18.23 3.66
CA TYR A 269 4.76 18.79 2.36
C TYR A 269 3.25 18.96 2.17
N ALA A 270 2.43 17.96 2.49
CA ALA A 270 0.97 18.08 2.41
C ALA A 270 0.42 19.23 3.26
N ALA A 271 1.05 19.51 4.41
CA ALA A 271 0.66 20.61 5.30
C ALA A 271 0.91 22.02 4.72
N THR A 272 1.76 22.17 3.69
CA THR A 272 2.03 23.48 3.08
C THR A 272 0.93 23.96 2.12
N PHE A 273 0.04 23.06 1.68
CA PHE A 273 -0.98 23.37 0.67
C PHE A 273 -1.98 24.41 1.15
N ALA A 274 -2.36 24.40 2.43
CA ALA A 274 -3.26 25.42 2.97
C ALA A 274 -2.63 26.83 2.89
N GLY A 275 -1.35 26.96 3.30
CA GLY A 275 -0.62 28.23 3.17
C GLY A 275 -0.38 28.63 1.72
N SER A 276 -0.09 27.67 0.84
CA SER A 276 0.11 27.91 -0.60
C SER A 276 -1.17 28.40 -1.27
N ALA A 277 -2.33 27.84 -0.91
CA ALA A 277 -3.63 28.29 -1.41
C ALA A 277 -3.95 29.72 -0.98
N GLU A 278 -3.69 30.09 0.28
CA GLU A 278 -3.89 31.47 0.76
C GLU A 278 -2.93 32.46 0.10
N ALA A 279 -1.67 32.05 -0.12
CA ALA A 279 -0.72 32.84 -0.88
C ALA A 279 -1.17 33.04 -2.33
N ALA A 280 -1.71 31.99 -2.98
CA ALA A 280 -2.25 32.07 -4.33
C ALA A 280 -3.46 33.01 -4.41
N LYS A 281 -4.42 32.94 -3.47
CA LYS A 281 -5.55 33.89 -3.41
C LYS A 281 -5.07 35.34 -3.27
N SER A 282 -4.03 35.56 -2.47
CA SER A 282 -3.45 36.90 -2.30
C SER A 282 -2.71 37.38 -3.57
N GLY A 283 -2.16 36.45 -4.35
CA GLY A 283 -1.50 36.73 -5.63
C GLY A 283 -2.45 36.91 -6.82
N PHE A 284 -3.67 36.38 -6.72
CA PHE A 284 -4.73 36.46 -7.75
C PHE A 284 -6.01 37.07 -7.17
N PRO A 285 -5.97 38.35 -6.75
CA PRO A 285 -7.06 38.95 -5.97
C PRO A 285 -8.35 39.18 -6.74
N ASP A 286 -8.30 39.28 -8.07
CA ASP A 286 -9.46 39.57 -8.91
C ASP A 286 -10.10 38.30 -9.50
N ALA A 287 -9.52 37.13 -9.25
CA ALA A 287 -10.10 35.86 -9.67
C ALA A 287 -11.42 35.57 -8.92
N ASP A 288 -12.38 34.91 -9.58
CA ASP A 288 -13.71 34.59 -9.06
C ASP A 288 -13.65 33.90 -7.67
N ASP A 289 -14.42 34.43 -6.72
CA ASP A 289 -14.55 33.93 -5.35
C ASP A 289 -14.84 32.41 -5.29
N ALA A 290 -15.64 31.88 -6.23
CA ALA A 290 -15.97 30.47 -6.31
C ALA A 290 -14.76 29.61 -6.72
N LEU A 291 -13.87 30.13 -7.58
CA LEU A 291 -12.62 29.47 -7.95
C LEU A 291 -11.64 29.49 -6.78
N GLN A 292 -11.51 30.64 -6.10
CA GLN A 292 -10.70 30.76 -4.90
C GLN A 292 -11.18 29.80 -3.77
N ALA A 293 -12.49 29.65 -3.60
CA ALA A 293 -13.06 28.68 -2.66
C ALA A 293 -12.73 27.23 -3.05
N ARG A 294 -12.85 26.86 -4.33
CA ARG A 294 -12.48 25.53 -4.83
C ARG A 294 -10.99 25.23 -4.63
N LEU A 295 -10.12 26.21 -4.82
CA LEU A 295 -8.68 26.07 -4.54
C LEU A 295 -8.42 25.74 -3.07
N ALA A 296 -9.09 26.45 -2.15
CA ALA A 296 -8.99 26.18 -0.72
C ALA A 296 -9.52 24.78 -0.34
N GLU A 297 -10.64 24.35 -0.92
CA GLU A 297 -11.18 23.01 -0.72
C GLU A 297 -10.25 21.92 -1.27
N ALA A 298 -9.62 22.15 -2.42
CA ALA A 298 -8.66 21.23 -2.99
C ALA A 298 -7.40 21.12 -2.12
N ALA A 299 -6.91 22.24 -1.59
CA ALA A 299 -5.80 22.25 -0.63
C ALA A 299 -6.13 21.46 0.65
N ALA A 300 -7.34 21.66 1.19
CA ALA A 300 -7.81 20.90 2.34
C ALA A 300 -7.92 19.39 2.05
N ARG A 301 -8.34 19.01 0.84
CA ARG A 301 -8.36 17.61 0.38
C ARG A 301 -6.96 17.00 0.35
N VAL A 302 -5.96 17.73 -0.13
CA VAL A 302 -4.55 17.28 -0.10
C VAL A 302 -4.12 16.99 1.35
N GLY A 303 -4.34 17.93 2.27
CA GLY A 303 -3.99 17.77 3.68
C GLY A 303 -4.76 16.67 4.42
N ALA A 304 -6.00 16.37 4.01
CA ALA A 304 -6.80 15.26 4.55
C ALA A 304 -6.47 13.91 3.93
N SER A 305 -5.90 13.90 2.73
CA SER A 305 -5.52 12.69 2.00
C SER A 305 -4.16 12.16 2.44
N GLY A 306 -4.03 10.85 2.58
CA GLY A 306 -2.71 10.23 2.57
C GLY A 306 -2.16 10.29 1.14
N LEU A 307 -1.03 10.98 0.94
CA LEU A 307 -0.45 11.13 -0.41
C LEU A 307 0.06 9.80 -1.00
N TRP A 308 0.26 8.80 -0.15
CA TRP A 308 0.65 7.46 -0.58
C TRP A 308 -0.52 6.70 -1.19
N GLY A 309 -0.61 6.75 -2.51
CA GLY A 309 -1.56 5.97 -3.31
C GLY A 309 -2.40 6.83 -4.25
N ALA A 310 -3.33 6.18 -4.95
CA ALA A 310 -4.12 6.82 -6.00
C ALA A 310 -4.94 8.03 -5.52
N ALA A 311 -5.56 7.95 -4.33
CA ALA A 311 -6.33 9.05 -3.77
C ALA A 311 -5.48 10.31 -3.52
N GLY A 312 -4.22 10.13 -3.12
CA GLY A 312 -3.25 11.20 -2.95
C GLY A 312 -2.91 11.88 -4.27
N VAL A 313 -2.68 11.08 -5.32
CA VAL A 313 -2.43 11.60 -6.68
C VAL A 313 -3.60 12.43 -7.18
N THR A 314 -4.82 11.89 -7.07
CA THR A 314 -6.03 12.62 -7.47
C THR A 314 -6.21 13.92 -6.68
N ALA A 315 -5.84 13.95 -5.40
CA ALA A 315 -5.89 15.17 -4.60
C ALA A 315 -4.88 16.22 -5.09
N LEU A 316 -3.64 15.81 -5.40
CA LEU A 316 -2.60 16.69 -5.94
C LEU A 316 -2.99 17.24 -7.32
N GLU A 317 -3.50 16.39 -8.21
CA GLU A 317 -4.00 16.79 -9.52
C GLU A 317 -5.15 17.78 -9.39
N GLY A 318 -6.14 17.48 -8.54
CA GLY A 318 -7.28 18.37 -8.32
C GLY A 318 -6.89 19.73 -7.72
N TYR A 319 -5.83 19.79 -6.89
CA TYR A 319 -5.30 21.06 -6.42
C TYR A 319 -4.61 21.85 -7.54
N ARG A 320 -3.76 21.19 -8.34
CA ARG A 320 -3.10 21.81 -9.48
C ARG A 320 -4.13 22.39 -10.47
N ASP A 321 -5.15 21.63 -10.81
CA ASP A 321 -6.20 22.07 -11.74
C ASP A 321 -6.99 23.27 -11.19
N ALA A 322 -7.28 23.28 -9.88
CA ALA A 322 -7.92 24.42 -9.22
C ALA A 322 -7.01 25.67 -9.23
N PHE A 323 -5.70 25.50 -9.03
CA PHE A 323 -4.73 26.59 -9.10
C PHE A 323 -4.67 27.18 -10.51
N VAL A 324 -4.61 26.32 -11.55
CA VAL A 324 -4.62 26.75 -12.95
C VAL A 324 -5.88 27.53 -13.29
N ALA A 325 -7.04 27.08 -12.81
CA ALA A 325 -8.29 27.78 -13.04
C ALA A 325 -8.28 29.20 -12.43
N VAL A 326 -7.76 29.37 -11.21
CA VAL A 326 -7.64 30.69 -10.56
C VAL A 326 -6.66 31.58 -11.34
N ALA A 327 -5.49 31.06 -11.72
CA ALA A 327 -4.50 31.83 -12.47
C ALA A 327 -5.02 32.26 -13.85
N ALA A 328 -5.74 31.38 -14.55
CA ALA A 328 -6.30 31.66 -15.87
C ALA A 328 -7.40 32.73 -15.80
N ASP A 329 -8.23 32.70 -14.76
CA ASP A 329 -9.28 33.69 -14.54
C ASP A 329 -8.70 35.08 -14.25
N GLN A 330 -7.68 35.18 -13.37
CA GLN A 330 -6.95 36.44 -13.16
C GLN A 330 -6.37 36.97 -14.47
N ALA A 331 -5.69 36.13 -15.25
CA ALA A 331 -5.10 36.55 -16.52
C ALA A 331 -6.15 37.06 -17.52
N GLN A 332 -7.35 36.48 -17.51
CA GLN A 332 -8.47 36.98 -18.31
C GLN A 332 -8.94 38.36 -17.82
N VAL A 333 -9.11 38.54 -16.51
CA VAL A 333 -9.49 39.83 -15.91
C VAL A 333 -8.46 40.91 -16.24
N ASP A 334 -7.17 40.61 -16.12
CA ASP A 334 -6.08 41.54 -16.45
C ASP A 334 -6.12 41.94 -17.93
N ALA A 335 -6.36 40.98 -18.83
CA ALA A 335 -6.50 41.25 -20.26
C ALA A 335 -7.72 42.13 -20.59
N GLU A 336 -8.85 41.92 -19.93
CA GLU A 336 -10.07 42.75 -20.10
C GLU A 336 -9.86 44.18 -19.56
N GLN A 337 -9.17 44.33 -18.42
CA GLN A 337 -8.78 45.63 -17.87
C GLN A 337 -7.81 46.39 -18.78
N GLU A 338 -6.85 45.69 -19.38
CA GLU A 338 -5.92 46.32 -20.33
C GLU A 338 -6.62 46.76 -21.62
N GLN A 339 -7.54 45.94 -22.15
CA GLN A 339 -8.33 46.29 -23.34
C GLN A 339 -9.25 47.49 -23.09
N SER A 340 -9.96 47.53 -21.96
CA SER A 340 -10.83 48.64 -21.59
C SER A 340 -10.05 49.94 -21.36
N SER A 341 -8.87 49.85 -20.74
CA SER A 341 -7.94 50.99 -20.58
C SER A 341 -7.48 51.52 -21.94
N ARG A 342 -7.03 50.65 -22.85
CA ARG A 342 -6.63 51.03 -24.22
C ARG A 342 -7.77 51.66 -25.02
N GLN A 343 -9.00 51.16 -24.88
CA GLN A 343 -10.18 51.72 -25.56
C GLN A 343 -10.52 53.12 -25.04
N THR A 344 -10.35 53.36 -23.73
CA THR A 344 -10.60 54.65 -23.10
C THR A 344 -9.59 55.69 -23.59
N THR A 345 -8.29 55.37 -23.57
CA THR A 345 -7.23 56.25 -24.10
C THR A 345 -7.44 56.60 -25.57
N ARG A 346 -7.77 55.61 -26.42
CA ARG A 346 -8.09 55.87 -27.84
C ARG A 346 -9.27 56.82 -28.02
N ARG A 347 -10.33 56.72 -27.19
CA ARG A 347 -11.48 57.64 -27.27
C ARG A 347 -11.11 59.06 -26.85
N THR A 348 -10.29 59.22 -25.81
CA THR A 348 -9.83 60.54 -25.34
C THR A 348 -8.95 61.23 -26.39
N ASP A 349 -8.00 60.52 -26.99
CA ASP A 349 -7.14 61.07 -28.05
C ASP A 349 -7.94 61.48 -29.31
N THR A 350 -9.06 60.81 -29.58
CA THR A 350 -9.94 61.14 -30.73
C THR A 350 -10.87 62.33 -30.42
N GLN A 351 -11.17 62.62 -29.15
CA GLN A 351 -12.05 63.73 -28.75
C GLN A 351 -11.32 65.07 -28.58
N GLU A 352 -9.99 65.07 -28.47
CA GLU A 352 -9.18 66.30 -28.35
C GLU A 352 -8.72 66.85 -29.71
N SER A 353 -8.93 66.11 -30.81
CA SER A 353 -8.86 66.66 -32.17
C SER A 353 -10.20 67.28 -32.59
N ALA A 354 -10.59 68.38 -31.93
CA ALA A 354 -11.55 69.30 -32.53
C ALA A 354 -10.89 69.95 -33.76
N PRO A 355 -11.53 69.97 -34.95
CA PRO A 355 -10.97 70.65 -36.11
C PRO A 355 -10.82 72.15 -35.80
N PRO A 356 -9.74 72.82 -36.23
CA PRO A 356 -9.66 74.27 -36.12
C PRO A 356 -10.86 74.89 -36.85
N SER A 357 -11.52 75.85 -36.21
CA SER A 357 -12.60 76.61 -36.84
C SER A 357 -12.04 77.44 -37.99
N ASP A 358 -12.20 76.93 -39.22
CA ASP A 358 -11.91 77.67 -40.45
C ASP A 358 -12.81 78.92 -40.54
N THR A 359 -12.17 80.08 -40.46
CA THR A 359 -12.77 81.37 -40.80
C THR A 359 -12.03 81.93 -42.01
N THR A 360 -12.29 81.43 -43.22
CA THR A 360 -11.82 82.11 -44.45
C THR A 360 -12.76 81.90 -45.65
N THR A 361 -13.08 83.05 -46.25
CA THR A 361 -13.79 83.36 -47.50
C THR A 361 -13.16 82.69 -48.73
N PRO A 362 -13.93 82.41 -49.83
CA PRO A 362 -13.51 81.53 -50.92
C PRO A 362 -12.61 82.20 -51.96
N THR A 363 -11.67 81.45 -52.56
CA THR A 363 -11.06 81.78 -53.86
C THR A 363 -10.75 80.49 -54.63
N ASP A 364 -11.11 80.51 -55.91
CA ASP A 364 -11.09 79.45 -56.92
C ASP A 364 -9.68 78.92 -57.30
N PRO A 365 -9.60 77.79 -58.06
CA PRO A 365 -8.42 76.93 -58.18
C PRO A 365 -7.52 77.26 -59.39
N PRO A 366 -6.39 76.55 -59.55
CA PRO A 366 -6.18 75.90 -60.84
C PRO A 366 -5.77 74.43 -60.77
N VAL A 367 -6.18 73.76 -61.85
CA VAL A 367 -5.95 72.38 -62.29
C VAL A 367 -4.48 72.17 -62.71
N THR A 368 -4.02 70.91 -62.74
CA THR A 368 -3.40 70.23 -63.92
C THR A 368 -2.35 69.14 -63.56
N GLU A 369 -2.72 67.88 -63.85
CA GLU A 369 -1.99 66.77 -64.55
C GLU A 369 -0.57 66.36 -64.09
N THR A 370 -0.04 65.12 -64.10
CA THR A 370 -0.37 63.69 -64.36
C THR A 370 0.96 62.91 -64.08
N PRO A 371 0.98 61.59 -63.69
CA PRO A 371 2.17 60.76 -63.36
C PRO A 371 2.81 60.12 -64.64
N PRO A 372 3.70 59.06 -64.69
CA PRO A 372 4.15 58.04 -63.70
C PRO A 372 5.63 57.50 -63.80
N ASP A 373 5.92 56.43 -63.02
CA ASP A 373 7.01 55.41 -63.10
C ASP A 373 8.47 55.85 -62.77
N THR A 374 9.39 55.04 -62.24
CA THR A 374 9.73 53.63 -62.55
C THR A 374 10.69 53.01 -61.50
N GLU A 375 10.50 51.70 -61.23
CA GLU A 375 11.46 50.60 -60.94
C GLU A 375 12.57 50.61 -59.85
N THR A 376 12.86 49.36 -59.46
CA THR A 376 13.50 48.74 -58.29
C THR A 376 15.06 48.56 -58.41
N PRO A 377 15.77 47.74 -57.56
CA PRO A 377 17.00 48.07 -56.79
C PRO A 377 18.32 47.51 -57.44
N PRO A 378 19.47 47.41 -56.72
CA PRO A 378 19.79 46.12 -56.05
C PRO A 378 20.71 46.17 -54.79
N GLU A 379 20.93 44.95 -54.29
CA GLU A 379 21.63 44.39 -53.13
C GLU A 379 23.16 44.65 -53.02
N GLY A 380 23.74 44.28 -51.87
CA GLY A 380 25.18 43.96 -51.68
C GLY A 380 25.61 44.07 -50.21
N GLU A 381 25.57 42.99 -49.43
CA GLU A 381 26.65 42.00 -49.20
C GLU A 381 27.72 42.41 -48.15
N GLY A 382 27.60 41.79 -46.96
CA GLY A 382 28.60 40.89 -46.36
C GLY A 382 30.06 41.31 -46.17
N THR A 383 30.45 41.44 -44.89
CA THR A 383 31.60 40.80 -44.18
C THR A 383 33.06 41.01 -44.68
N PRO A 384 34.09 40.95 -43.81
CA PRO A 384 34.41 39.81 -42.91
C PRO A 384 34.48 40.13 -41.41
#